data_AF-A0A2G9ZQT9-F1
#
_entry.id   AF-A0A2G9ZQT9-F1
#
_cell.length_a   1.000
_cell.length_b   1.000
_cell.length_c   1.000
_cell.angle_alpha   90.00
_cell.angle_beta   90.00
_cell.angle_gamma   90.00
#
_symmetry.space_group_name_H-M   'P 1'
#
loop_
_entity.id
_entity.type
_entity.pdbx_description
1 polymer ?
#
loop_
_entity_poly.entity_id
_entity_poly.type
_entity_poly.pdbx_seq_one_letter_code
_entity_poly.pdbx_strand_id
1 'polypeptide(L)'
;MNAIDVEGLLGRVTEDPQSVSEEVKEVFSILADTTLDFRDRKLKEFGITLTVEDVRIALGWLLEFYRSDQIPQTNHQIRHDLFETWITHLKAAGKSTPTDR
;
A
#
# COMPACT_ATOMS: atom_id res chain seq x y z
N MET A 1 20.93 7.71 -8.41
CA MET A 1 19.83 6.74 -8.25
C MET A 1 18.55 7.51 -8.50
N ASN A 2 17.82 7.20 -9.58
CA ASN A 2 16.56 7.88 -9.88
C ASN A 2 15.54 7.44 -8.83
N ALA A 3 15.07 8.39 -8.01
CA ALA A 3 13.84 8.20 -7.26
C ALA A 3 12.75 7.81 -8.28
N ILE A 4 12.05 6.71 -8.03
CA ILE A 4 10.87 6.38 -8.82
C ILE A 4 9.93 7.56 -8.69
N ASP A 5 9.59 8.20 -9.81
CA ASP A 5 8.56 9.23 -9.85
C ASP A 5 7.21 8.54 -9.65
N VAL A 6 6.83 8.42 -8.37
CA VAL A 6 5.59 7.75 -7.96
C VAL A 6 4.37 8.51 -8.49
N GLU A 7 4.43 9.84 -8.58
CA GLU A 7 3.34 10.65 -9.11
C GLU A 7 3.15 10.40 -10.62
N GLY A 8 4.23 10.38 -11.39
CA GLY A 8 4.18 10.03 -12.81
C GLY A 8 3.70 8.60 -13.05
N LEU A 9 4.07 7.66 -12.18
CA LEU A 9 3.62 6.27 -12.26
C LEU A 9 2.12 6.13 -11.94
N LEU A 10 1.63 6.85 -10.93
CA LEU A 10 0.20 6.94 -10.61
C LEU A 10 -0.61 7.52 -11.78
N GLY A 11 -0.11 8.59 -12.41
CA GLY A 11 -0.75 9.18 -13.59
C GLY A 11 -0.86 8.21 -14.77
N ARG A 12 0.18 7.41 -15.01
CA ARG A 12 0.13 6.39 -16.08
C ARG A 12 -0.86 5.27 -15.80
N VAL A 13 -0.98 4.84 -14.53
CA VAL A 13 -1.97 3.83 -14.13
C VAL A 13 -3.39 4.32 -14.37
N THR A 14 -3.67 5.61 -14.13
CA THR A 14 -5.02 6.16 -14.31
C THR A 14 -5.35 6.45 -15.77
N GLU A 15 -4.37 6.84 -16.59
CA GLU A 15 -4.57 7.18 -18.00
C GLU A 15 -4.61 5.94 -18.92
N ASP A 16 -3.67 5.01 -18.74
CA ASP A 16 -3.61 3.76 -19.50
C ASP A 16 -3.11 2.61 -18.62
N PRO A 17 -4.02 1.93 -17.88
CA PRO A 17 -3.69 0.79 -17.04
C PRO A 17 -3.05 -0.38 -17.80
N GLN A 18 -3.21 -0.48 -19.12
CA GLN A 18 -2.59 -1.55 -19.92
C GLN A 18 -1.12 -1.24 -20.23
N SER A 19 -0.71 0.02 -20.14
CA SER A 19 0.66 0.47 -20.41
C SER A 19 1.63 0.28 -19.24
N VAL A 20 1.14 -0.08 -18.05
CA VAL A 20 1.96 -0.27 -16.85
C VAL A 20 2.36 -1.74 -16.67
N SER A 21 3.52 -1.97 -16.05
CA SER A 21 4.07 -3.30 -15.90
C SER A 21 3.25 -4.16 -14.93
N GLU A 22 3.37 -5.48 -15.03
CA GLU A 22 2.64 -6.41 -14.14
C GLU A 22 3.05 -6.24 -12.68
N GLU A 23 4.31 -5.89 -12.40
CA GLU A 23 4.78 -5.62 -11.04
C GLU A 23 4.08 -4.41 -10.43
N VAL A 24 3.81 -3.37 -11.25
CA VAL A 24 3.03 -2.20 -10.81
C VAL A 24 1.60 -2.60 -10.51
N LYS A 25 0.96 -3.36 -11.40
CA LYS A 25 -0.42 -3.85 -11.21
C LYS A 25 -0.52 -4.73 -9.96
N GLU A 26 0.49 -5.54 -9.69
CA GLU A 26 0.58 -6.38 -8.49
C GLU A 26 0.61 -5.52 -7.22
N VAL A 27 1.45 -4.47 -7.18
CA VAL A 27 1.47 -3.53 -6.04
C VAL A 27 0.10 -2.91 -5.78
N PHE A 28 -0.58 -2.41 -6.82
CA PHE A 28 -1.92 -1.83 -6.65
C PHE A 28 -2.96 -2.86 -6.21
N SER A 29 -2.91 -4.08 -6.75
CA SER A 29 -3.79 -5.18 -6.34
C SER A 29 -3.58 -5.53 -4.86
N ILE A 30 -2.32 -5.64 -4.41
CA ILE A 30 -2.01 -5.87 -3.01
C ILE A 30 -2.61 -4.78 -2.13
N LEU A 31 -2.40 -3.50 -2.47
CA LEU A 31 -2.95 -2.39 -1.69
C LEU A 31 -4.47 -2.42 -1.63
N ALA A 32 -5.15 -2.67 -2.76
CA ALA A 32 -6.61 -2.73 -2.82
C ALA A 32 -7.17 -3.91 -2.01
N ASP A 33 -6.70 -5.13 -2.28
CA ASP A 33 -7.22 -6.35 -1.68
C ASP A 33 -7.01 -6.38 -0.17
N THR A 34 -5.82 -6.00 0.28
CA THR A 34 -5.51 -5.95 1.72
C THR A 34 -6.28 -4.84 2.44
N THR A 35 -6.59 -3.73 1.79
CA THR A 35 -7.44 -2.67 2.37
C THR A 35 -8.88 -3.16 2.55
N LEU A 36 -9.43 -3.86 1.57
CA LEU A 36 -10.78 -4.41 1.63
C LEU A 36 -10.89 -5.47 2.73
N ASP A 37 -9.95 -6.42 2.77
CA ASP A 37 -9.88 -7.43 3.82
C ASP A 37 -9.71 -6.79 5.21
N PHE A 38 -8.81 -5.82 5.35
CA PHE A 38 -8.59 -5.11 6.60
C PHE A 38 -9.85 -4.40 7.08
N ARG A 39 -10.55 -3.67 6.19
CA ARG A 39 -11.83 -3.01 6.48
C ARG A 39 -12.84 -4.03 7.00
N ASP A 40 -13.01 -5.13 6.29
CA ASP A 40 -14.04 -6.12 6.60
C ASP A 40 -13.75 -6.82 7.94
N ARG A 41 -12.48 -7.14 8.23
CA ARG A 41 -12.07 -7.66 9.53
C ARG A 41 -12.27 -6.65 10.67
N LYS A 42 -11.85 -5.40 10.50
CA LYS A 42 -11.99 -4.37 11.55
C LYS A 42 -13.45 -4.09 11.88
N LEU A 43 -14.32 -4.07 10.87
CA LEU A 43 -15.75 -3.92 11.08
C LEU A 43 -16.35 -5.12 11.82
N LYS A 44 -16.02 -6.34 11.37
CA LYS A 44 -16.58 -7.57 11.92
C LYS A 44 -16.13 -7.86 13.35
N GLU A 45 -14.85 -7.67 13.65
CA GLU A 45 -14.24 -8.07 14.91
C GLU A 45 -14.34 -6.99 15.99
N PHE A 46 -14.29 -5.72 15.60
CA PHE A 46 -14.17 -4.60 16.53
C PHE A 46 -15.26 -3.54 16.37
N GLY A 47 -16.16 -3.67 15.37
CA GLY A 47 -17.16 -2.63 15.07
C GLY A 47 -16.53 -1.33 14.56
N ILE A 48 -15.27 -1.38 14.12
CA ILE A 48 -14.51 -0.20 13.70
C ILE A 48 -14.71 0.02 12.20
N THR A 49 -15.10 1.24 11.82
CA THR A 49 -15.23 1.63 10.41
C THR A 49 -13.92 2.25 9.93
N LEU A 50 -13.36 1.71 8.85
CA LEU A 50 -12.24 2.32 8.13
C LEU A 50 -12.77 3.41 7.19
N THR A 51 -12.28 4.64 7.33
CA THR A 51 -12.68 5.76 6.46
C THR A 51 -11.73 5.96 5.29
N VAL A 52 -12.19 6.66 4.25
CA VAL A 52 -11.35 7.07 3.12
C VAL A 52 -10.18 7.94 3.59
N GLU A 53 -10.39 8.79 4.60
CA GLU A 53 -9.31 9.64 5.14
C GLU A 53 -8.26 8.81 5.88
N ASP A 54 -8.65 7.74 6.58
CA ASP A 54 -7.68 6.82 7.21
C ASP A 54 -6.80 6.14 6.16
N VAL A 55 -7.39 5.70 5.04
CA VAL A 55 -6.67 5.10 3.92
C VAL A 55 -5.72 6.11 3.28
N ARG A 56 -6.19 7.34 3.04
CA ARG A 56 -5.37 8.42 2.45
C ARG A 56 -4.16 8.77 3.32
N ILE A 57 -4.36 8.90 4.63
CA ILE A 57 -3.27 9.20 5.57
C ILE A 57 -2.25 8.05 5.61
N ALA A 58 -2.74 6.80 5.72
CA ALA A 58 -1.86 5.64 5.70
C ALA A 58 -1.08 5.55 4.38
N LEU A 59 -1.69 5.90 3.24
CA LEU A 59 -1.02 5.89 1.94
C LEU A 59 0.08 6.96 1.89
N GLY A 60 -0.17 8.14 2.45
CA GLY A 60 0.87 9.16 2.64
C GLY A 60 2.06 8.63 3.43
N TRP A 61 1.82 7.89 4.52
CA TRP A 61 2.90 7.26 5.30
C TRP A 61 3.65 6.18 4.52
N LEU A 62 2.96 5.40 3.69
CA LEU A 62 3.58 4.40 2.83
C LEU A 62 4.55 5.04 1.83
N LEU A 63 4.14 6.13 1.18
CA LEU A 63 4.98 6.88 0.25
C LEU A 63 6.22 7.46 0.94
N GLU A 64 6.04 8.06 2.12
CA GLU A 64 7.14 8.59 2.92
C GLU A 64 8.10 7.49 3.43
N PHE A 65 7.57 6.33 3.80
CA PHE A 65 8.37 5.17 4.17
C PHE A 65 9.28 4.74 3.01
N TYR A 66 8.76 4.60 1.78
CA TYR A 66 9.59 4.25 0.62
C TYR A 66 10.60 5.35 0.24
N ARG A 67 10.32 6.60 0.58
CA ARG A 67 11.22 7.73 0.32
C ARG A 67 12.35 7.85 1.33
N SER A 68 12.12 7.49 2.59
CA SER A 68 12.98 7.88 3.72
C SER A 68 13.27 6.77 4.74
N ASP A 69 12.69 5.58 4.57
CA ASP A 69 12.66 4.48 5.55
C ASP A 69 12.07 4.86 6.91
N GLN A 70 11.35 5.99 7.00
CA GLN A 70 10.73 6.43 8.25
C GLN A 70 9.40 5.73 8.50
N ILE A 71 9.26 5.15 9.70
CA ILE A 71 8.00 4.59 10.20
C ILE A 71 7.20 5.74 10.84
N PRO A 72 5.90 5.87 10.53
CA PRO A 72 5.07 6.93 11.10
C PRO A 72 4.99 6.84 12.63
N GLN A 73 5.32 7.92 13.32
CA GLN A 73 5.11 8.04 14.76
C GLN A 73 3.70 8.57 15.01
N THR A 74 2.79 7.71 15.47
CA THR A 74 1.37 8.03 15.62
C THR A 74 0.73 7.27 16.78
N ASN A 75 -0.30 7.86 17.38
CA ASN A 75 -1.19 7.18 18.34
C ASN A 75 -2.48 6.67 17.67
N HIS A 76 -2.64 6.86 16.35
CA HIS A 76 -3.85 6.50 15.63
C HIS A 76 -3.80 5.04 15.13
N GLN A 77 -4.18 4.11 16.01
CA GLN A 77 -4.01 2.67 15.82
C GLN A 77 -4.52 2.14 14.46
N ILE A 78 -5.71 2.53 14.02
CA ILE A 78 -6.32 2.01 12.76
C ILE A 78 -5.44 2.29 11.54
N ARG A 79 -4.88 3.50 11.47
CA ARG A 79 -4.05 3.93 10.33
C ARG A 79 -2.70 3.23 10.38
N HIS A 80 -2.16 3.07 11.59
CA HIS A 80 -0.90 2.40 11.81
C HIS A 80 -0.99 0.91 11.43
N ASP A 81 -2.03 0.23 11.91
CA ASP A 81 -2.31 -1.17 11.57
C ASP A 81 -2.49 -1.38 10.06
N LEU A 82 -3.18 -0.45 9.37
CA LEU A 82 -3.34 -0.51 7.91
C LEU A 82 -1.97 -0.35 7.20
N PHE A 83 -1.17 0.62 7.63
CA PHE A 83 0.18 0.82 7.12
C PHE A 83 1.06 -0.43 7.32
N GLU A 84 1.07 -1.01 8.52
CA GLU A 84 1.83 -2.23 8.82
C GLU A 84 1.35 -3.43 8.00
N THR A 85 0.03 -3.53 7.77
CA THR A 85 -0.57 -4.55 6.89
C THR A 85 0.00 -4.44 5.48
N TRP A 86 -0.01 -3.24 4.88
CA TRP A 86 0.56 -3.05 3.55
C TRP A 86 2.05 -3.38 3.48
N ILE A 87 2.85 -2.90 4.43
CA ILE A 87 4.28 -3.19 4.47
C ILE A 87 4.54 -4.70 4.55
N THR A 88 3.78 -5.41 5.37
CA THR A 88 3.90 -6.86 5.52
C THR A 88 3.63 -7.58 4.20
N HIS A 89 2.53 -7.25 3.52
CA HIS A 89 2.15 -7.90 2.28
C HIS A 89 3.06 -7.53 1.11
N LEU A 90 3.46 -6.25 0.98
CA LEU A 90 4.39 -5.81 -0.07
C LEU A 90 5.78 -6.44 0.09
N LYS A 91 6.27 -6.57 1.34
CA LYS A 91 7.53 -7.29 1.61
C LYS A 91 7.43 -8.77 1.33
N ALA A 92 6.27 -9.39 1.56
CA ALA A 92 6.05 -10.79 1.21
C ALA A 92 6.10 -10.98 -0.30
N ALA A 93 5.41 -10.14 -1.08
CA ALA A 93 5.45 -10.17 -2.53
C ALA A 93 6.87 -10.00 -3.09
N GLY A 94 7.64 -9.03 -2.57
CA GLY A 94 9.04 -8.84 -2.99
C GLY A 94 9.99 -9.99 -2.62
N LYS A 95 9.65 -10.82 -1.63
CA LYS A 95 10.42 -12.04 -1.28
C LYS A 95 10.00 -13.25 -2.13
N SER A 96 8.81 -13.22 -2.73
CA SER A 96 8.21 -14.33 -3.46
C SER A 96 8.61 -14.40 -4.94
N THR A 97 9.33 -13.42 -5.48
CA THR A 97 9.97 -13.53 -6.80
C THR A 97 11.05 -14.62 -6.78
N PRO A 98 10.86 -15.77 -7.48
CA PRO A 98 11.96 -16.69 -7.74
C PRO A 98 12.90 -16.00 -8.73
N THR A 99 14.16 -15.87 -8.35
CA THR A 99 15.25 -15.60 -9.29
C THR A 99 15.37 -16.81 -10.22
N ASP A 100 14.65 -16.80 -11.35
CA ASP A 100 14.97 -17.68 -12.48
C ASP A 100 15.92 -16.94 -13.43
N ARG A 101 17.21 -17.21 -13.26
CA ARG A 101 18.21 -17.23 -14.32
C ARG A 101 19.25 -18.30 -14.03
#